data_AF-A0A0G1AVP6-F1
#
_entry.id   AF-A0A0G1AVP6-F1
#
_cell.length_a   1.000
_cell.length_b   1.000
_cell.length_c   1.000
_cell.angle_alpha   90.00
_cell.angle_beta   90.00
_cell.angle_gamma   90.00
#
_symmetry.space_group_name_H-M   'P 1'
#
loop_
_entity.id
_entity.type
_entity.pdbx_description
1 polymer ?
#
loop_
_entity_poly.entity_id
_entity_poly.type
_entity_poly.pdbx_seq_one_letter_code
_entity_poly.pdbx_strand_id
1 'polypeptide(L)'
;MQIVYTGEPFPEKTVKSIFLAGPTPRTPDVKSWRPEALEILKKLDYNGHVFDPEYKEGPREVKEYEYEGQTDWETKGLNQADIIVFWVPRNLETMPAFTTNVEWGTWADSGKVVFGAPPEAPKNKYLKLMAEKYSVPQFETLEETLACAVNYLGKGAERTGGECKVPLYIWETESFQAWYKNLLKAGNQLKDAGVLWTDRRGPKKDSIFAWGMEAKIYIASENRYKTNDIVITRRDISSAVLWKKDRFNLLNSGIVLVKEFRSPGRTSDGFIHELPGGSAFKNNVEPIILAAEEIFEETGLHFEPSRLKPHGSRQLTGTFSTHHAHLFSINLTELELAWYKKLVELKEPLGNQNDSERTYIEVKTLKEILSEKLADWSTLGMIMQVISEN
;
A
#
# COMPACT_ATOMS: atom_id res chain seq x y z
N MET A 1 27.18 6.31 8.22
CA MET A 1 25.98 6.70 9.00
C MET A 1 26.01 8.20 9.25
N GLN A 2 24.86 8.86 9.20
CA GLN A 2 24.68 10.24 9.66
C GLN A 2 23.61 10.27 10.74
N ILE A 3 23.83 11.03 11.81
CA ILE A 3 22.89 11.11 12.94
C ILE A 3 22.24 12.49 12.90
N VAL A 4 20.93 12.53 13.10
CA VAL A 4 20.13 13.75 13.18
C VAL A 4 19.45 13.74 14.55
N TYR A 5 19.80 14.70 15.37
CA TYR A 5 19.29 14.85 16.73
C TYR A 5 18.07 15.78 16.78
N THR A 6 17.33 15.72 17.88
CA THR A 6 16.24 16.66 18.16
C THR A 6 16.68 18.12 17.98
N GLY A 7 15.90 18.88 17.21
CA GLY A 7 16.18 20.28 16.89
C GLY A 7 17.06 20.50 15.65
N GLU A 8 17.73 19.46 15.15
CA GLU A 8 18.45 19.52 13.88
C GLU A 8 17.48 19.33 12.68
N PRO A 9 17.72 20.00 11.54
CA PRO A 9 16.88 19.82 10.36
C PRO A 9 17.04 18.40 9.80
N PHE A 10 15.92 17.81 9.36
CA PHE A 10 15.94 16.55 8.63
C PHE A 10 16.67 16.69 7.28
N PRO A 11 17.27 15.60 6.76
CA PRO A 11 18.10 15.68 5.57
C PRO A 11 17.26 15.92 4.31
N GLU A 12 17.74 16.79 3.43
CA GLU A 12 17.16 17.05 2.10
C GLU A 12 17.43 15.90 1.10
N LYS A 13 18.30 14.95 1.46
CA LYS A 13 18.58 13.75 0.67
C LYS A 13 18.71 12.56 1.60
N THR A 14 18.09 11.44 1.26
CA THR A 14 18.19 10.19 2.03
C THR A 14 18.25 8.98 1.12
N VAL A 15 18.80 7.88 1.64
CA VAL A 15 18.79 6.57 0.98
C VAL A 15 17.97 5.59 1.81
N LYS A 16 18.28 5.54 3.10
CA LYS A 16 17.55 4.79 4.12
C LYS A 16 17.69 5.49 5.47
N SER A 17 16.70 5.33 6.33
CA SER A 17 16.62 6.01 7.61
C SER A 17 16.03 5.12 8.72
N ILE A 18 16.55 5.27 9.94
CA ILE A 18 16.04 4.60 11.15
C ILE A 18 15.64 5.67 12.16
N PHE A 19 14.48 5.54 12.79
CA PHE A 19 14.13 6.29 14.00
C PHE A 19 14.32 5.43 15.24
N LEU A 20 15.00 5.96 16.27
CA LEU A 20 15.26 5.25 17.54
C LEU A 20 14.19 5.58 18.59
N ALA A 21 13.04 4.90 18.49
CA ALA A 21 11.94 5.02 19.44
C ALA A 21 12.18 4.17 20.69
N GLY A 22 11.77 4.68 21.84
CA GLY A 22 12.01 4.04 23.13
C GLY A 22 12.14 5.04 24.27
N PRO A 23 12.18 4.57 25.53
CA PRO A 23 12.31 5.45 26.67
C PRO A 23 13.64 6.22 26.62
N THR A 24 13.57 7.47 27.08
CA THR A 24 14.73 8.33 27.35
C THR A 24 14.90 8.42 28.88
N PRO A 25 16.15 8.42 29.39
CA PRO A 25 16.44 8.66 30.80
C PRO A 25 15.76 9.92 31.34
N ARG A 26 15.19 9.85 32.55
CA ARG A 26 14.57 11.00 33.23
C ARG A 26 15.59 11.90 33.94
N THR A 27 16.75 11.35 34.24
CA THR A 27 17.83 12.03 34.97
C THR A 27 19.17 11.75 34.30
N PRO A 28 20.14 12.68 34.37
CA PRO A 28 21.42 12.54 33.66
C PRO A 28 22.32 11.38 34.14
N ASP A 29 22.10 10.87 35.35
CA ASP A 29 22.85 9.75 35.94
C ASP A 29 22.45 8.38 35.37
N VAL A 30 21.30 8.30 34.71
CA VAL A 30 20.82 7.08 34.05
C VAL A 30 21.30 7.08 32.60
N LYS A 31 22.02 6.04 32.21
CA LYS A 31 22.56 5.91 30.85
C LYS A 31 21.45 5.64 29.83
N SER A 32 21.52 6.35 28.70
CA SER A 32 20.73 6.02 27.51
C SER A 32 21.27 4.75 26.82
N TRP A 33 20.38 4.03 26.15
CA TRP A 33 20.70 2.88 25.29
C TRP A 33 21.06 3.31 23.85
N ARG A 34 20.78 4.56 23.45
CA ARG A 34 20.99 5.03 22.08
C ARG A 34 22.47 5.11 21.67
N PRO A 35 23.42 5.51 22.53
CA PRO A 35 24.85 5.41 22.20
C PRO A 35 25.30 3.99 21.86
N GLU A 36 24.79 2.98 22.58
CA GLU A 36 25.04 1.57 22.27
C GLU A 36 24.43 1.16 20.92
N ALA A 37 23.20 1.61 20.63
CA ALA A 37 22.56 1.39 19.35
C ALA A 37 23.37 1.95 18.17
N LEU A 38 23.94 3.15 18.32
CA LEU A 38 24.78 3.78 17.30
C LEU A 38 26.07 2.99 17.05
N GLU A 39 26.71 2.46 18.10
CA GLU A 39 27.89 1.59 17.95
C GLU A 39 27.54 0.25 17.29
N ILE A 40 26.38 -0.34 17.59
CA ILE A 40 25.88 -1.54 16.92
C ILE A 40 25.63 -1.24 15.43
N LEU A 41 24.93 -0.16 15.09
CA LEU A 41 24.67 0.23 13.71
C LEU A 41 25.96 0.47 12.92
N LYS A 42 26.98 1.04 13.56
CA LYS A 42 28.31 1.20 12.98
C LYS A 42 28.98 -0.16 12.71
N LYS A 43 28.88 -1.14 13.62
CA LYS A 43 29.38 -2.51 13.41
C LYS A 43 28.63 -3.27 12.33
N LEU A 44 27.36 -2.93 12.10
CA LEU A 44 26.52 -3.47 11.02
C LEU A 44 26.74 -2.76 9.67
N ASP A 45 27.77 -1.91 9.56
CA ASP A 45 28.07 -1.09 8.36
C ASP A 45 26.86 -0.26 7.87
N TYR A 46 26.00 0.18 8.79
CA TYR A 46 24.86 1.02 8.42
C TYR A 46 25.34 2.38 7.90
N ASN A 47 24.94 2.71 6.67
CA ASN A 47 25.38 3.92 5.98
C ASN A 47 24.27 4.95 5.73
N GLY A 48 23.07 4.75 6.30
CA GLY A 48 21.94 5.68 6.19
C GLY A 48 21.91 6.77 7.28
N HIS A 49 20.72 7.35 7.46
CA HIS A 49 20.43 8.34 8.50
C HIS A 49 19.83 7.68 9.75
N VAL A 50 20.19 8.18 10.93
CA VAL A 50 19.58 7.79 12.20
C VAL A 50 18.95 9.01 12.82
N PHE A 51 17.65 8.97 13.06
CA PHE A 51 16.91 9.99 13.79
C PHE A 51 16.91 9.60 15.26
N ASP A 52 17.69 10.33 16.05
CA ASP A 52 17.80 10.16 17.48
C ASP A 52 16.97 11.24 18.18
N PRO A 53 15.89 10.89 18.90
CA PRO A 53 15.06 11.88 19.59
C PRO A 53 15.74 12.52 20.81
N GLU A 54 16.96 12.13 21.17
CA GLU A 54 17.75 12.86 22.15
C GLU A 54 18.39 14.11 21.55
N TYR A 55 18.77 15.06 22.39
CA TYR A 55 19.64 16.17 21.97
C TYR A 55 21.07 15.64 21.78
N LYS A 56 21.86 16.32 20.96
CA LYS A 56 23.25 15.93 20.66
C LYS A 56 24.13 15.88 21.91
N GLU A 57 23.87 16.75 22.88
CA GLU A 57 24.54 16.80 24.17
C GLU A 57 24.08 15.69 25.14
N GLY A 58 23.05 14.92 24.76
CA GLY A 58 22.43 13.85 25.53
C GLY A 58 21.08 14.22 26.14
N PRO A 59 20.51 13.31 26.96
CA PRO A 59 19.25 13.56 27.67
C PRO A 59 19.36 14.78 28.59
N ARG A 60 18.41 15.70 28.49
CA ARG A 60 18.31 16.88 29.36
C ARG A 60 16.86 17.16 29.75
N GLU A 61 16.68 17.96 30.80
CA GLU A 61 15.37 18.51 31.12
C GLU A 61 14.90 19.41 29.97
N VAL A 62 13.73 19.09 29.44
CA VAL A 62 13.07 19.83 28.35
C VAL A 62 12.24 20.92 29.00
N LYS A 63 12.52 22.18 28.66
CA LYS A 63 11.72 23.28 29.18
C LYS A 63 10.36 23.29 28.50
N GLU A 64 9.32 23.74 29.20
CA GLU A 64 7.93 23.70 28.72
C GLU A 64 7.74 24.32 27.33
N TYR A 65 8.45 25.43 27.04
CA TYR A 65 8.39 26.09 25.73
C TYR A 65 9.14 25.35 24.59
N GLU A 66 10.02 24.40 24.92
CA GLU A 66 10.75 23.56 23.94
C GLU A 66 9.98 22.28 23.63
N TYR A 67 8.99 21.94 24.47
CA TYR A 67 8.24 20.70 24.42
C TYR A 67 7.51 20.53 23.09
N GLU A 68 6.81 21.57 22.61
CA GLU A 68 6.12 21.54 21.32
C GLU A 68 7.09 21.29 20.17
N GLY A 69 8.26 21.96 20.16
CA GLY A 69 9.27 21.79 19.12
C GLY A 69 9.87 20.38 19.09
N GLN A 70 10.10 19.77 20.26
CA GLN A 70 10.58 18.40 20.35
C GLN A 70 9.51 17.41 19.86
N THR A 71 8.27 17.52 20.32
CA THR A 71 7.18 16.63 19.90
C THR A 71 6.91 16.73 18.39
N ASP A 72 7.01 17.93 17.82
CA ASP A 72 6.92 18.14 16.37
C ASP A 72 8.05 17.45 15.60
N TRP A 73 9.28 17.53 16.11
CA TRP A 73 10.44 16.89 15.51
C TRP A 73 10.31 15.36 15.56
N GLU A 74 9.95 14.81 16.72
CA GLU A 74 9.72 13.37 16.92
C GLU A 74 8.63 12.87 15.97
N THR A 75 7.51 13.58 15.89
CA THR A 75 6.39 13.24 14.99
C THR A 75 6.84 13.25 13.53
N LYS A 76 7.60 14.26 13.09
CA LYS A 76 8.14 14.32 11.71
C LYS A 76 9.11 13.17 11.44
N GLY A 77 10.00 12.88 12.39
CA GLY A 77 10.97 11.80 12.31
C GLY A 77 10.31 10.44 12.19
N LEU A 78 9.32 10.15 13.05
CA LEU A 78 8.52 8.94 13.00
C LEU A 78 7.76 8.80 11.68
N ASN A 79 7.19 9.89 11.15
CA ASN A 79 6.46 9.86 9.87
C ASN A 79 7.37 9.53 8.69
N GLN A 80 8.52 10.20 8.56
CA GLN A 80 9.37 10.06 7.38
C GLN A 80 10.37 8.89 7.46
N ALA A 81 10.64 8.35 8.65
CA ALA A 81 11.58 7.24 8.81
C ALA A 81 11.13 6.00 8.02
N ASP A 82 12.11 5.32 7.43
CA ASP A 82 11.89 4.10 6.66
C ASP A 82 11.62 2.89 7.54
N ILE A 83 12.29 2.84 8.70
CA ILE A 83 12.03 1.90 9.79
C ILE A 83 12.08 2.64 11.12
N ILE A 84 11.18 2.26 12.04
CA ILE A 84 11.17 2.68 13.42
C ILE A 84 11.60 1.49 14.28
N VAL A 85 12.70 1.66 14.99
CA VAL A 85 13.16 0.69 15.99
C VAL A 85 12.58 1.09 17.33
N PHE A 86 11.68 0.25 17.87
CA PHE A 86 11.21 0.37 19.24
C PHE A 86 12.03 -0.53 20.14
N TRP A 87 13.03 0.03 20.81
CA TRP A 87 13.74 -0.67 21.88
C TRP A 87 13.21 -0.20 23.24
N VAL A 88 12.65 -1.13 24.03
CA VAL A 88 11.94 -0.79 25.28
C VAL A 88 12.58 -1.48 26.49
N PRO A 89 13.79 -1.05 26.93
CA PRO A 89 14.47 -1.51 28.14
C PRO A 89 13.85 -0.88 29.38
N ARG A 90 12.54 -1.11 29.56
CA ARG A 90 11.72 -0.39 30.53
C ARG A 90 12.27 -0.55 31.94
N ASN A 91 12.42 0.57 32.63
CA ASN A 91 12.61 0.61 34.07
C ASN A 91 11.57 1.59 34.63
N LEU A 92 10.70 1.13 35.53
CA LEU A 92 9.56 1.95 35.98
C LEU A 92 9.98 3.20 36.78
N GLU A 93 11.18 3.19 37.35
CA GLU A 93 11.71 4.32 38.11
C GLU A 93 12.40 5.32 37.18
N THR A 94 13.29 4.84 36.31
CA THR A 94 14.21 5.70 35.55
C THR A 94 13.83 5.91 34.09
N MET A 95 13.19 4.93 33.45
CA MET A 95 12.87 4.87 32.02
C MET A 95 11.52 4.18 31.76
N PRO A 96 10.39 4.73 32.24
CA PRO A 96 9.11 3.99 32.26
C PRO A 96 8.41 3.87 30.90
N ALA A 97 8.88 4.58 29.87
CA ALA A 97 8.40 4.48 28.49
C ALA A 97 6.90 4.83 28.30
N PHE A 98 6.40 5.85 29.00
CA PHE A 98 4.98 6.23 28.91
C PHE A 98 4.61 6.82 27.54
N THR A 99 5.36 7.80 27.03
CA THR A 99 5.18 8.34 25.67
C THR A 99 5.37 7.26 24.61
N THR A 100 6.36 6.39 24.80
CA THR A 100 6.63 5.23 23.94
C THR A 100 5.41 4.32 23.78
N ASN A 101 4.55 4.17 24.81
CA ASN A 101 3.32 3.37 24.67
C ASN A 101 2.33 4.01 23.69
N VAL A 102 2.26 5.35 23.66
CA VAL A 102 1.39 6.09 22.74
C VAL A 102 1.92 5.97 21.32
N GLU A 103 3.21 6.23 21.12
CA GLU A 103 3.88 6.07 19.83
C GLU A 103 3.74 4.63 19.31
N TRP A 104 3.93 3.64 20.18
CA TRP A 104 3.71 2.23 19.83
C TRP A 104 2.28 1.98 19.35
N GLY A 105 1.28 2.51 20.05
CA GLY A 105 -0.13 2.43 19.64
C GLY A 105 -0.39 3.03 18.27
N THR A 106 0.28 4.14 17.93
CA THR A 106 0.19 4.81 16.63
C THR A 106 0.88 4.01 15.52
N TRP A 107 2.05 3.44 15.79
CA TRP A 107 2.95 2.93 14.75
C TRP A 107 3.00 1.41 14.58
N ALA A 108 2.53 0.62 15.55
CA ALA A 108 2.71 -0.84 15.52
C ALA A 108 2.11 -1.53 14.27
N ASP A 109 1.03 -1.01 13.68
CA ASP A 109 0.44 -1.57 12.44
C ASP A 109 0.90 -0.87 11.15
N SER A 110 1.86 0.06 11.23
CA SER A 110 2.33 0.84 10.06
C SER A 110 3.07 0.01 9.01
N GLY A 111 3.62 -1.14 9.41
CA GLY A 111 4.46 -1.99 8.56
C GLY A 111 5.93 -1.60 8.49
N LYS A 112 6.34 -0.56 9.22
CA LYS A 112 7.73 -0.11 9.28
C LYS A 112 8.33 -0.15 10.69
N VAL A 113 7.87 -1.08 11.53
CA VAL A 113 8.32 -1.18 12.93
C VAL A 113 9.10 -2.47 13.15
N VAL A 114 10.16 -2.39 13.95
CA VAL A 114 10.82 -3.53 14.58
C VAL A 114 10.80 -3.32 16.09
N PHE A 115 10.41 -4.35 16.85
CA PHE A 115 10.31 -4.27 18.30
C PHE A 115 11.41 -5.10 18.99
N GLY A 116 11.95 -4.57 20.07
CA GLY A 116 12.78 -5.33 20.97
C GLY A 116 12.66 -4.87 22.41
N ALA A 117 12.83 -5.80 23.33
CA ALA A 117 12.96 -5.49 24.74
C ALA A 117 13.70 -6.60 25.47
N PRO A 118 14.53 -6.27 26.49
CA PRO A 118 15.10 -7.28 27.38
C PRO A 118 14.00 -8.16 27.99
N PRO A 119 14.23 -9.48 28.14
CA PRO A 119 13.22 -10.41 28.62
C PRO A 119 12.72 -10.07 30.04
N GLU A 120 13.60 -9.49 30.86
CA GLU A 120 13.33 -9.04 32.23
C GLU A 120 12.64 -7.67 32.32
N ALA A 121 12.56 -6.91 31.21
CA ALA A 121 11.97 -5.58 31.22
C ALA A 121 10.47 -5.64 31.57
N PRO A 122 10.03 -5.04 32.69
CA PRO A 122 8.67 -5.16 33.18
C PRO A 122 7.65 -4.54 32.22
N LYS A 123 6.40 -5.00 32.31
CA LYS A 123 5.21 -4.39 31.67
C LYS A 123 5.27 -4.26 30.14
N ASN A 124 6.10 -5.04 29.45
CA ASN A 124 6.12 -5.10 27.98
C ASN A 124 5.18 -6.16 27.37
N LYS A 125 4.51 -6.98 28.18
CA LYS A 125 3.64 -8.08 27.72
C LYS A 125 2.59 -7.64 26.70
N TYR A 126 1.96 -6.48 26.92
CA TYR A 126 0.94 -5.98 26.00
C TYR A 126 1.54 -5.49 24.67
N LEU A 127 2.73 -4.88 24.70
CA LEU A 127 3.44 -4.46 23.47
C LEU A 127 3.78 -5.69 22.61
N LYS A 128 4.28 -6.76 23.25
CA LYS A 128 4.56 -8.05 22.58
C LYS A 128 3.31 -8.67 21.96
N LEU A 129 2.18 -8.69 22.69
CA LEU A 129 0.89 -9.17 22.15
C LEU A 129 0.44 -8.38 20.91
N MET A 130 0.58 -7.05 20.94
CA MET A 130 0.23 -6.22 19.78
C MET A 130 1.21 -6.43 18.62
N ALA A 131 2.50 -6.65 18.91
CA ALA A 131 3.48 -7.00 17.89
C ALA A 131 3.11 -8.31 17.17
N GLU A 132 2.69 -9.35 17.91
CA GLU A 132 2.18 -10.60 17.32
C GLU A 132 0.96 -10.34 16.42
N LYS A 133 -0.03 -9.59 16.92
CA LYS A 133 -1.26 -9.24 16.18
C LYS A 133 -0.96 -8.51 14.86
N TYR A 134 0.05 -7.65 14.84
CA TYR A 134 0.40 -6.82 13.67
C TYR A 134 1.55 -7.40 12.85
N SER A 135 2.01 -8.61 13.18
CA SER A 135 3.14 -9.29 12.53
C SER A 135 4.44 -8.47 12.58
N VAL A 136 4.65 -7.72 13.66
CA VAL A 136 5.89 -6.97 13.91
C VAL A 136 6.98 -7.93 14.40
N PRO A 137 8.20 -7.90 13.83
CA PRO A 137 9.32 -8.69 14.34
C PRO A 137 9.68 -8.29 15.77
N GLN A 138 10.01 -9.29 16.59
CA GLN A 138 10.29 -9.13 18.01
C GLN A 138 11.62 -9.79 18.38
N PHE A 139 12.43 -9.11 19.18
CA PHE A 139 13.72 -9.60 19.65
C PHE A 139 13.95 -9.31 21.13
N GLU A 140 14.88 -10.04 21.73
CA GLU A 140 15.22 -9.91 23.15
C GLU A 140 16.50 -9.09 23.38
N THR A 141 17.24 -8.78 22.32
CA THR A 141 18.48 -8.00 22.36
C THR A 141 18.43 -6.79 21.42
N LEU A 142 19.17 -5.74 21.77
CA LEU A 142 19.25 -4.52 20.96
C LEU A 142 19.93 -4.81 19.62
N GLU A 143 20.94 -5.67 19.62
CA GLU A 143 21.69 -6.13 18.46
C GLU A 143 20.80 -6.80 17.42
N GLU A 144 20.00 -7.78 17.83
CA GLU A 144 19.10 -8.49 16.91
C GLU A 144 18.01 -7.56 16.36
N THR A 145 17.50 -6.65 17.21
CA THR A 145 16.50 -5.65 16.82
C THR A 145 17.05 -4.74 15.71
N LEU A 146 18.27 -4.21 15.89
CA LEU A 146 18.91 -3.34 14.91
C LEU A 146 19.35 -4.10 13.65
N ALA A 147 19.83 -5.34 13.80
CA ALA A 147 20.19 -6.19 12.67
C ALA A 147 18.97 -6.47 11.77
N CYS A 148 17.81 -6.74 12.37
CA CYS A 148 16.57 -6.90 11.63
C CYS A 148 16.18 -5.62 10.87
N ALA A 149 16.24 -4.46 11.53
CA ALA A 149 15.95 -3.17 10.90
C ALA A 149 16.88 -2.88 9.71
N VAL A 150 18.19 -3.10 9.86
CA VAL A 150 19.16 -2.93 8.77
C VAL A 150 18.88 -3.88 7.61
N ASN A 151 18.52 -5.14 7.90
CA ASN A 151 18.19 -6.12 6.87
C ASN A 151 16.93 -5.72 6.07
N TYR A 152 15.89 -5.24 6.74
CA TYR A 152 14.67 -4.75 6.08
C TYR A 152 14.91 -3.55 5.18
N LEU A 153 15.80 -2.64 5.57
CA LEU A 153 16.15 -1.49 4.75
C LEU A 153 16.98 -1.85 3.52
N GLY A 154 17.73 -2.96 3.58
CA GLY A 154 18.60 -3.42 2.49
C GLY A 154 19.50 -2.31 1.96
N LYS A 155 19.47 -2.10 0.64
CA LYS A 155 20.27 -1.04 -0.03
C LYS A 155 19.65 0.36 0.12
N GLY A 156 18.36 0.46 0.42
CA GLY A 156 17.61 1.72 0.37
C GLY A 156 17.42 2.23 -1.06
N ALA A 157 16.85 3.43 -1.17
CA ALA A 157 16.62 4.13 -2.43
C ALA A 157 16.86 5.63 -2.25
N GLU A 158 17.63 6.22 -3.18
CA GLU A 158 17.90 7.65 -3.20
C GLU A 158 16.61 8.45 -3.37
N ARG A 159 16.41 9.41 -2.46
CA ARG A 159 15.26 10.31 -2.38
C ARG A 159 15.73 11.70 -1.99
N THR A 160 15.08 12.72 -2.52
CA THR A 160 15.42 14.13 -2.31
C THR A 160 14.18 15.00 -2.03
N GLY A 161 14.33 16.03 -1.20
CA GLY A 161 13.25 16.96 -0.84
C GLY A 161 12.00 16.24 -0.32
N GLY A 162 10.85 16.47 -0.98
CA GLY A 162 9.57 15.85 -0.58
C GLY A 162 9.57 14.31 -0.71
N GLU A 163 10.41 13.73 -1.54
CA GLU A 163 10.56 12.27 -1.66
C GLU A 163 11.07 11.65 -0.36
N CYS A 164 11.89 12.38 0.41
CA CYS A 164 12.40 11.92 1.70
C CYS A 164 11.29 11.71 2.75
N LYS A 165 10.07 12.21 2.49
CA LYS A 165 8.89 12.08 3.35
C LYS A 165 8.09 10.81 3.09
N VAL A 166 8.39 10.10 2.00
CA VAL A 166 7.76 8.83 1.66
C VAL A 166 8.63 7.69 2.18
N PRO A 167 8.17 6.89 3.17
CA PRO A 167 8.93 5.76 3.68
C PRO A 167 9.25 4.73 2.58
N LEU A 168 10.40 4.07 2.70
CA LEU A 168 10.96 3.18 1.68
C LEU A 168 9.98 2.07 1.24
N TYR A 169 9.28 1.46 2.19
CA TYR A 169 8.33 0.37 1.89
C TYR A 169 7.15 0.81 1.00
N ILE A 170 6.77 2.09 1.01
CA ILE A 170 5.78 2.67 0.09
C ILE A 170 6.47 3.13 -1.19
N TRP A 171 7.64 3.77 -1.07
CA TRP A 171 8.42 4.22 -2.21
C TRP A 171 8.70 3.08 -3.21
N GLU A 172 8.98 1.88 -2.73
CA GLU A 172 9.32 0.73 -3.56
C GLU A 172 8.11 0.05 -4.21
N THR A 173 6.87 0.43 -3.88
CA THR A 173 5.70 -0.21 -4.51
C THR A 173 5.54 0.22 -5.96
N GLU A 174 5.10 -0.72 -6.80
CA GLU A 174 4.76 -0.44 -8.20
C GLU A 174 3.69 0.66 -8.30
N SER A 175 2.69 0.64 -7.40
CA SER A 175 1.61 1.62 -7.36
C SER A 175 2.09 3.05 -7.06
N PHE A 176 3.04 3.22 -6.13
CA PHE A 176 3.65 4.52 -5.86
C PHE A 176 4.50 4.98 -7.04
N GLN A 177 5.36 4.10 -7.55
CA GLN A 177 6.23 4.43 -8.67
C GLN A 177 5.46 4.78 -9.94
N ALA A 178 4.33 4.12 -10.22
CA ALA A 178 3.47 4.45 -11.35
C ALA A 178 2.86 5.86 -11.23
N TRP A 179 2.27 6.18 -10.07
CA TRP A 179 1.74 7.51 -9.79
C TRP A 179 2.84 8.58 -9.83
N TYR A 180 3.97 8.33 -9.18
CA TYR A 180 5.07 9.28 -9.05
C TYR A 180 5.73 9.59 -10.40
N LYS A 181 5.95 8.59 -11.25
CA LYS A 181 6.47 8.79 -12.61
C LYS A 181 5.53 9.66 -13.45
N ASN A 182 4.22 9.46 -13.34
CA ASN A 182 3.24 10.29 -14.03
C ASN A 182 3.23 11.74 -13.50
N LEU A 183 3.36 11.93 -12.19
CA LEU A 183 3.50 13.24 -11.56
C LEU A 183 4.71 14.00 -12.14
N LEU A 184 5.87 13.37 -12.17
CA LEU A 184 7.10 13.95 -12.71
C LEU A 184 7.01 14.21 -14.22
N LYS A 185 6.41 13.29 -14.99
CA LYS A 185 6.21 13.44 -16.44
C LYS A 185 5.35 14.66 -16.77
N ALA A 186 4.39 15.00 -15.90
CA ALA A 186 3.58 16.22 -16.02
C ALA A 186 4.33 17.50 -15.60
N GLY A 187 5.60 17.39 -15.17
CA GLY A 187 6.40 18.50 -14.66
C GLY A 187 6.14 18.84 -13.20
N ASN A 188 5.23 18.12 -12.53
CA ASN A 188 4.87 18.37 -11.13
C ASN A 188 5.92 17.81 -10.18
N GLN A 189 5.92 18.29 -8.93
CA GLN A 189 6.89 17.89 -7.91
C GLN A 189 6.21 17.52 -6.61
N LEU A 190 6.62 16.40 -6.00
CA LEU A 190 6.25 16.07 -4.64
C LEU A 190 7.06 16.94 -3.67
N LYS A 191 6.37 17.66 -2.79
CA LYS A 191 6.97 18.62 -1.85
C LYS A 191 6.84 18.20 -0.40
N ASP A 192 5.83 17.41 -0.09
CA ASP A 192 5.63 16.83 1.25
C ASP A 192 4.73 15.61 1.15
N ALA A 193 4.83 14.69 2.11
CA ALA A 193 4.02 13.49 2.18
C ALA A 193 3.82 12.98 3.61
N GLY A 194 2.67 12.37 3.88
CA GLY A 194 2.38 11.69 5.14
C GLY A 194 1.52 10.45 4.91
N VAL A 195 2.02 9.28 5.30
CA VAL A 195 1.28 8.01 5.14
C VAL A 195 0.16 7.96 6.19
N LEU A 196 -1.09 7.85 5.74
CA LEU A 196 -2.26 7.79 6.60
C LEU A 196 -2.60 6.35 7.01
N TRP A 197 -2.54 5.42 6.06
CA TRP A 197 -2.82 4.01 6.29
C TRP A 197 -2.26 3.14 5.17
N THR A 198 -2.10 1.85 5.48
CA THR A 198 -1.70 0.81 4.51
C THR A 198 -2.54 -0.44 4.74
N ASP A 199 -3.04 -1.06 3.68
CA ASP A 199 -3.58 -2.42 3.69
C ASP A 199 -2.46 -3.39 3.35
N ARG A 200 -2.09 -4.23 4.32
CA ARG A 200 -1.01 -5.21 4.22
C ARG A 200 -1.59 -6.61 4.31
N ARG A 201 -1.38 -7.41 3.26
CA ARG A 201 -1.93 -8.76 3.09
C ARG A 201 -0.87 -9.85 3.24
N GLY A 202 -1.33 -11.08 3.33
CA GLY A 202 -0.52 -12.28 3.52
C GLY A 202 -0.32 -12.64 5.00
N PRO A 203 0.10 -13.88 5.31
CA PRO A 203 0.23 -14.37 6.68
C PRO A 203 1.19 -13.56 7.55
N LYS A 204 2.16 -12.87 6.92
CA LYS A 204 3.16 -12.02 7.58
C LYS A 204 2.93 -10.52 7.38
N LYS A 205 1.85 -10.10 6.72
CA LYS A 205 1.57 -8.70 6.37
C LYS A 205 2.75 -8.00 5.67
N ASP A 206 3.44 -8.73 4.79
CA ASP A 206 4.62 -8.30 4.04
C ASP A 206 4.29 -7.77 2.64
N SER A 207 3.04 -7.91 2.20
CA SER A 207 2.58 -7.48 0.89
C SER A 207 1.66 -6.27 1.00
N ILE A 208 2.09 -5.10 0.52
CA ILE A 208 1.24 -3.90 0.47
C ILE A 208 0.26 -4.05 -0.70
N PHE A 209 -1.02 -4.09 -0.39
CA PHE A 209 -2.11 -4.17 -1.37
C PHE A 209 -2.65 -2.78 -1.73
N ALA A 210 -2.84 -1.93 -0.71
CA ALA A 210 -3.36 -0.58 -0.87
C ALA A 210 -2.75 0.38 0.16
N TRP A 211 -2.77 1.68 -0.13
CA TRP A 211 -2.31 2.70 0.80
C TRP A 211 -2.99 4.04 0.53
N GLY A 212 -3.03 4.88 1.58
CA GLY A 212 -3.48 6.26 1.53
C GLY A 212 -2.40 7.19 2.09
N MET A 213 -2.13 8.30 1.40
CA MET A 213 -1.07 9.24 1.77
C MET A 213 -1.51 10.66 1.47
N GLU A 214 -1.34 11.58 2.43
CA GLU A 214 -1.43 13.01 2.16
C GLU A 214 -0.26 13.44 1.29
N ALA A 215 -0.52 14.32 0.31
CA ALA A 215 0.54 14.84 -0.54
C ALA A 215 0.42 16.36 -0.68
N LYS A 216 1.58 17.03 -0.61
CA LYS A 216 1.74 18.40 -1.07
C LYS A 216 2.44 18.38 -2.41
N ILE A 217 1.74 18.84 -3.44
CA ILE A 217 2.22 18.81 -4.82
C ILE A 217 2.42 20.23 -5.31
N TYR A 218 3.58 20.52 -5.89
CA TYR A 218 3.76 21.70 -6.72
C TYR A 218 3.32 21.38 -8.15
N ILE A 219 2.34 22.13 -8.66
CA ILE A 219 1.76 21.97 -10.00
C ILE A 219 2.44 22.95 -10.94
N ALA A 220 3.30 22.45 -11.83
CA ALA A 220 4.16 23.31 -12.64
C ALA A 220 3.38 24.15 -13.65
N SER A 221 2.35 23.60 -14.27
CA SER A 221 1.50 24.31 -15.24
C SER A 221 0.70 25.46 -14.62
N GLU A 222 0.49 25.43 -13.31
CA GLU A 222 -0.33 26.41 -12.58
C GLU A 222 0.50 27.30 -11.65
N ASN A 223 1.80 27.04 -11.50
CA ASN A 223 2.70 27.73 -10.57
C ASN A 223 2.11 27.88 -9.15
N ARG A 224 1.54 26.81 -8.62
CA ARG A 224 0.97 26.80 -7.27
C ARG A 224 1.18 25.47 -6.57
N TYR A 225 0.92 25.49 -5.26
CA TYR A 225 0.83 24.27 -4.48
C TYR A 225 -0.62 23.79 -4.42
N LYS A 226 -0.78 22.47 -4.48
CA LYS A 226 -1.98 21.78 -4.07
C LYS A 226 -1.67 21.07 -2.76
N THR A 227 -2.39 21.47 -1.72
CA THR A 227 -2.37 20.87 -0.39
C THR A 227 -3.74 20.23 -0.14
N ASN A 228 -3.82 19.32 0.83
CA ASN A 228 -5.04 18.69 1.32
C ASN A 228 -5.68 17.64 0.37
N ASP A 229 -4.92 17.10 -0.59
CA ASP A 229 -5.37 15.92 -1.33
C ASP A 229 -4.77 14.66 -0.69
N ILE A 230 -5.59 13.61 -0.66
CA ILE A 230 -5.17 12.27 -0.28
C ILE A 230 -4.99 11.47 -1.56
N VAL A 231 -3.78 10.95 -1.75
CA VAL A 231 -3.48 9.97 -2.79
C VAL A 231 -3.87 8.60 -2.24
N ILE A 232 -4.86 7.97 -2.86
CA ILE A 232 -5.30 6.61 -2.51
C ILE A 232 -4.99 5.70 -3.68
N THR A 233 -4.36 4.57 -3.42
CA THR A 233 -4.13 3.57 -4.45
C THR A 233 -4.27 2.16 -3.92
N ARG A 234 -4.47 1.24 -4.86
CA ARG A 234 -4.22 -0.19 -4.72
C ARG A 234 -3.33 -0.64 -5.88
N ARG A 235 -3.11 -1.95 -5.98
CA ARG A 235 -2.53 -2.56 -7.18
C ARG A 235 -3.45 -2.39 -8.38
N ASP A 236 -2.85 -2.22 -9.56
CA ASP A 236 -3.57 -2.20 -10.82
C ASP A 236 -4.27 -3.55 -11.06
N ILE A 237 -5.32 -3.51 -11.86
CA ILE A 237 -6.09 -4.70 -12.24
C ILE A 237 -5.92 -5.02 -13.72
N SER A 238 -6.17 -6.27 -14.08
CA SER A 238 -6.44 -6.68 -15.44
C SER A 238 -7.91 -7.04 -15.58
N SER A 239 -8.56 -6.55 -16.63
CA SER A 239 -9.98 -6.83 -16.90
C SER A 239 -10.19 -7.17 -18.37
N ALA A 240 -11.13 -8.07 -18.66
CA ALA A 240 -11.37 -8.55 -20.01
C ALA A 240 -12.84 -8.47 -20.45
N VAL A 241 -13.09 -7.83 -21.59
CA VAL A 241 -14.40 -7.88 -22.26
C VAL A 241 -14.49 -9.17 -23.08
N LEU A 242 -15.19 -10.16 -22.54
CA LEU A 242 -15.53 -11.38 -23.29
C LEU A 242 -16.85 -11.14 -24.01
N TRP A 243 -16.82 -11.06 -25.33
CA TRP A 243 -18.00 -10.61 -26.08
C TRP A 243 -18.15 -11.26 -27.44
N LYS A 244 -19.38 -11.24 -27.93
CA LYS A 244 -19.75 -11.64 -29.28
C LYS A 244 -20.46 -10.48 -29.97
N LYS A 245 -19.81 -9.90 -30.98
CA LYS A 245 -20.41 -8.86 -31.81
C LYS A 245 -21.61 -9.42 -32.58
N ASP A 246 -22.76 -8.78 -32.41
CA ASP A 246 -23.90 -9.01 -33.30
C ASP A 246 -23.64 -8.34 -34.66
N ARG A 247 -24.04 -9.01 -35.75
CA ARG A 247 -23.70 -8.58 -37.12
C ARG A 247 -24.50 -7.36 -37.58
N PHE A 248 -25.69 -7.12 -37.02
CA PHE A 248 -26.64 -6.14 -37.54
C PHE A 248 -26.92 -5.02 -36.55
N ASN A 249 -26.84 -5.29 -35.25
CA ASN A 249 -27.12 -4.32 -34.20
C ASN A 249 -26.19 -4.54 -33.01
N LEU A 250 -25.24 -3.61 -32.82
CA LEU A 250 -24.29 -3.66 -31.71
C LEU A 250 -24.96 -3.79 -30.33
N LEU A 251 -26.17 -3.24 -30.14
CA LEU A 251 -26.92 -3.36 -28.89
C LEU A 251 -27.30 -4.82 -28.56
N ASN A 252 -27.37 -5.69 -29.55
CA ASN A 252 -27.64 -7.11 -29.37
C ASN A 252 -26.37 -7.95 -29.13
N SER A 253 -25.18 -7.33 -29.13
CA SER A 253 -23.92 -8.05 -28.87
C SER A 253 -23.95 -8.63 -27.46
N GLY A 254 -23.64 -9.92 -27.34
CA GLY A 254 -23.58 -10.62 -26.06
C GLY A 254 -22.27 -10.34 -25.35
N ILE A 255 -22.32 -10.02 -24.07
CA ILE A 255 -21.19 -9.72 -23.20
C ILE A 255 -21.31 -10.62 -21.97
N VAL A 256 -20.19 -11.23 -21.59
CA VAL A 256 -20.09 -12.01 -20.35
C VAL A 256 -19.69 -11.06 -19.23
N LEU A 257 -20.46 -11.06 -18.14
CA LEU A 257 -20.17 -10.36 -16.90
C LEU A 257 -19.98 -11.37 -15.77
N VAL A 258 -19.31 -10.91 -14.73
CA VAL A 258 -19.21 -11.60 -13.44
C VAL A 258 -20.02 -10.79 -12.42
N LYS A 259 -20.91 -11.48 -11.72
CA LYS A 259 -21.68 -10.96 -10.61
C LYS A 259 -21.10 -11.46 -9.30
N GLU A 260 -20.74 -10.54 -8.41
CA GLU A 260 -20.16 -10.87 -7.11
C GLU A 260 -20.66 -9.92 -6.01
N PHE A 261 -20.83 -10.45 -4.81
CA PHE A 261 -21.05 -9.59 -3.65
C PHE A 261 -19.72 -8.92 -3.27
N ARG A 262 -19.67 -7.59 -3.39
CA ARG A 262 -18.56 -6.79 -2.87
C ARG A 262 -19.10 -5.86 -1.78
N SER A 263 -18.42 -5.78 -0.65
CA SER A 263 -18.85 -4.93 0.48
C SER A 263 -19.06 -3.43 0.15
N PRO A 264 -18.39 -2.82 -0.86
CA PRO A 264 -18.71 -1.46 -1.29
C PRO A 264 -19.97 -1.33 -2.16
N GLY A 265 -20.59 -2.44 -2.55
CA GLY A 265 -21.73 -2.49 -3.46
C GLY A 265 -22.90 -1.63 -2.99
N ARG A 266 -23.27 -0.63 -3.81
CA ARG A 266 -24.45 0.22 -3.62
C ARG A 266 -25.40 0.10 -4.81
N THR A 267 -25.63 -1.12 -5.23
CA THR A 267 -26.55 -1.49 -6.32
C THR A 267 -27.89 -1.95 -5.74
N SER A 268 -28.91 -2.07 -6.58
CA SER A 268 -30.25 -2.44 -6.13
C SER A 268 -30.36 -3.86 -5.57
N ASP A 269 -29.48 -4.77 -5.99
CA ASP A 269 -29.45 -6.16 -5.53
C ASP A 269 -28.29 -6.46 -4.56
N GLY A 270 -27.41 -5.49 -4.33
CA GLY A 270 -26.25 -5.61 -3.45
C GLY A 270 -25.03 -6.28 -4.08
N PHE A 271 -25.04 -6.54 -5.40
CA PHE A 271 -23.93 -7.15 -6.13
C PHE A 271 -23.28 -6.16 -7.10
N ILE A 272 -22.00 -6.35 -7.36
CA ILE A 272 -21.30 -5.70 -8.46
C ILE A 272 -21.40 -6.61 -9.68
N HIS A 273 -21.68 -6.02 -10.84
CA HIS A 273 -21.71 -6.69 -12.14
C HIS A 273 -20.57 -6.11 -12.99
N GLU A 274 -19.46 -6.84 -13.06
CA GLU A 274 -18.22 -6.37 -13.64
C GLU A 274 -17.69 -7.28 -14.76
N LEU A 275 -16.65 -6.83 -15.44
CA LEU A 275 -15.89 -7.68 -16.36
C LEU A 275 -15.06 -8.66 -15.53
N PRO A 276 -14.81 -9.89 -16.02
CA PRO A 276 -13.87 -10.77 -15.35
C PRO A 276 -12.50 -10.11 -15.23
N GLY A 277 -11.89 -10.20 -14.05
CA GLY A 277 -10.63 -9.52 -13.77
C GLY A 277 -10.32 -9.29 -12.30
N GLY A 278 -9.04 -9.05 -12.03
CA GLY A 278 -8.55 -8.85 -10.68
C GLY A 278 -7.13 -8.30 -10.66
N SER A 279 -6.48 -8.38 -9.50
CA SER A 279 -5.12 -7.87 -9.29
C SER A 279 -4.21 -8.97 -8.75
N ALA A 280 -2.97 -9.01 -9.23
CA ALA A 280 -1.99 -9.99 -8.77
C ALA A 280 -1.57 -9.78 -7.29
N PHE A 281 -1.47 -10.89 -6.55
CA PHE A 281 -0.79 -10.92 -5.25
C PHE A 281 0.74 -10.88 -5.36
N LYS A 282 1.29 -11.28 -6.51
CA LYS A 282 2.73 -11.24 -6.81
C LYS A 282 3.07 -9.98 -7.59
N ASN A 283 4.26 -9.44 -7.35
CA ASN A 283 4.80 -8.32 -8.12
C ASN A 283 5.24 -8.79 -9.51
N ASN A 284 5.30 -7.88 -10.49
CA ASN A 284 5.77 -8.13 -11.85
C ASN A 284 5.03 -9.23 -12.63
N VAL A 285 3.75 -9.47 -12.36
CA VAL A 285 2.93 -10.33 -13.22
C VAL A 285 2.53 -9.54 -14.47
N GLU A 286 2.77 -10.10 -15.65
CA GLU A 286 2.36 -9.46 -16.90
C GLU A 286 0.83 -9.33 -16.96
N PRO A 287 0.26 -8.14 -17.25
CA PRO A 287 -1.18 -7.93 -17.19
C PRO A 287 -2.01 -8.88 -18.08
N ILE A 288 -1.47 -9.33 -19.22
CA ILE A 288 -2.17 -10.26 -20.12
C ILE A 288 -2.25 -11.67 -19.56
N ILE A 289 -1.23 -12.10 -18.82
CA ILE A 289 -1.21 -13.41 -18.14
C ILE A 289 -2.22 -13.37 -16.99
N LEU A 290 -2.18 -12.31 -16.18
CA LEU A 290 -3.15 -12.10 -15.12
C LEU A 290 -4.59 -12.10 -15.66
N ALA A 291 -4.86 -11.40 -16.76
CA ALA A 291 -6.19 -11.40 -17.38
C ALA A 291 -6.66 -12.80 -17.74
N ALA A 292 -5.80 -13.65 -18.31
CA ALA A 292 -6.14 -15.02 -18.66
C ALA A 292 -6.41 -15.90 -17.42
N GLU A 293 -5.61 -15.73 -16.37
CA GLU A 293 -5.78 -16.42 -15.07
C GLU A 293 -7.13 -16.05 -14.42
N GLU A 294 -7.44 -14.75 -14.34
CA GLU A 294 -8.69 -14.23 -13.76
C GLU A 294 -9.93 -14.69 -14.57
N ILE A 295 -9.86 -14.68 -15.91
CA ILE A 295 -10.95 -15.22 -16.74
C ILE A 295 -11.20 -16.70 -16.40
N PHE A 296 -10.14 -17.49 -16.25
CA PHE A 296 -10.30 -18.91 -15.93
C PHE A 296 -10.89 -19.11 -14.53
N GLU A 297 -10.39 -18.38 -13.53
CA GLU A 297 -10.85 -18.47 -12.15
C GLU A 297 -12.33 -18.08 -11.99
N GLU A 298 -12.73 -16.96 -12.59
CA GLU A 298 -14.07 -16.40 -12.40
C GLU A 298 -15.10 -16.92 -13.39
N THR A 299 -14.68 -17.42 -14.55
CA THR A 299 -15.59 -17.82 -15.64
C THR A 299 -15.46 -19.29 -16.05
N GLY A 300 -14.44 -20.00 -15.56
CA GLY A 300 -14.22 -21.44 -15.77
C GLY A 300 -13.67 -21.83 -17.14
N LEU A 301 -13.52 -20.89 -18.08
CA LEU A 301 -12.98 -21.17 -19.42
C LEU A 301 -11.56 -20.64 -19.56
N HIS A 302 -10.64 -21.52 -19.96
CA HIS A 302 -9.25 -21.15 -20.19
C HIS A 302 -9.05 -20.59 -21.61
N PHE A 303 -8.37 -19.46 -21.70
CA PHE A 303 -7.94 -18.88 -22.97
C PHE A 303 -6.42 -18.73 -23.00
N GLU A 304 -5.82 -19.11 -24.13
CA GLU A 304 -4.42 -18.77 -24.39
C GLU A 304 -4.23 -17.24 -24.39
N PRO A 305 -3.20 -16.68 -23.74
CA PRO A 305 -2.93 -15.24 -23.69
C PRO A 305 -2.93 -14.57 -25.07
N SER A 306 -2.51 -15.30 -26.11
CA SER A 306 -2.50 -14.83 -27.51
C SER A 306 -3.88 -14.49 -28.09
N ARG A 307 -4.98 -14.95 -27.47
CA ARG A 307 -6.35 -14.60 -27.86
C ARG A 307 -6.83 -13.27 -27.29
N LEU A 308 -6.15 -12.72 -26.29
CA LEU A 308 -6.53 -11.47 -25.66
C LEU A 308 -6.01 -10.30 -26.49
N LYS A 309 -6.91 -9.48 -27.02
CA LYS A 309 -6.57 -8.23 -27.69
C LYS A 309 -6.36 -7.13 -26.64
N PRO A 310 -5.19 -6.47 -26.57
CA PRO A 310 -4.96 -5.38 -25.63
C PRO A 310 -5.60 -4.06 -26.10
N HIS A 311 -6.14 -3.29 -25.16
CA HIS A 311 -6.77 -1.98 -25.39
C HIS A 311 -6.09 -0.84 -24.59
N GLY A 312 -4.95 -1.12 -23.96
CA GLY A 312 -4.22 -0.17 -23.12
C GLY A 312 -4.70 -0.17 -21.67
N SER A 313 -4.43 0.93 -20.96
CA SER A 313 -4.67 1.04 -19.52
C SER A 313 -5.14 2.45 -19.15
N ARG A 314 -6.12 2.56 -18.25
CA ARG A 314 -6.69 3.83 -17.78
C ARG A 314 -7.10 3.76 -16.31
N GLN A 315 -7.11 4.92 -15.64
CA GLN A 315 -7.69 5.07 -14.31
C GLN A 315 -9.20 4.86 -14.36
N LEU A 316 -9.72 4.16 -13.34
CA LEU A 316 -11.14 3.86 -13.19
C LEU A 316 -11.90 5.07 -12.62
N THR A 317 -11.42 5.60 -11.49
CA THR A 317 -12.03 6.73 -10.77
C THR A 317 -10.97 7.74 -10.34
N GLY A 318 -10.53 8.62 -11.25
CA GLY A 318 -9.33 9.44 -11.07
C GLY A 318 -9.31 10.41 -9.88
N THR A 319 -10.47 10.81 -9.34
CA THR A 319 -10.55 11.64 -8.13
C THR A 319 -10.58 10.85 -6.83
N PHE A 320 -10.64 9.52 -6.91
CA PHE A 320 -10.69 8.64 -5.74
C PHE A 320 -9.46 7.75 -5.66
N SER A 321 -9.04 7.13 -6.76
CA SER A 321 -7.88 6.24 -6.73
C SER A 321 -7.01 6.33 -7.98
N THR A 322 -5.70 6.17 -7.78
CA THR A 322 -4.71 6.31 -8.85
C THR A 322 -4.45 5.05 -9.65
N HIS A 323 -4.94 3.89 -9.19
CA HIS A 323 -4.73 2.60 -9.86
C HIS A 323 -5.43 2.55 -11.22
N HIS A 324 -4.87 1.77 -12.12
CA HIS A 324 -5.36 1.56 -13.47
C HIS A 324 -6.02 0.18 -13.63
N ALA A 325 -6.88 0.08 -14.65
CA ALA A 325 -7.26 -1.18 -15.25
C ALA A 325 -6.56 -1.36 -16.60
N HIS A 326 -5.87 -2.49 -16.77
CA HIS A 326 -5.36 -2.98 -18.04
C HIS A 326 -6.47 -3.73 -18.77
N LEU A 327 -6.92 -3.20 -19.90
CA LEU A 327 -8.10 -3.69 -20.59
C LEU A 327 -7.73 -4.62 -21.74
N PHE A 328 -8.39 -5.78 -21.77
CA PHE A 328 -8.31 -6.76 -22.83
C PHE A 328 -9.70 -7.08 -23.40
N SER A 329 -9.74 -7.71 -24.56
CA SER A 329 -10.97 -8.33 -25.06
C SER A 329 -10.74 -9.66 -25.74
N ILE A 330 -11.78 -10.48 -25.75
CA ILE A 330 -11.84 -11.72 -26.54
C ILE A 330 -13.14 -11.67 -27.35
N ASN A 331 -13.01 -11.79 -28.68
CA ASN A 331 -14.16 -12.06 -29.53
C ASN A 331 -14.47 -13.56 -29.47
N LEU A 332 -15.58 -13.88 -28.82
CA LEU A 332 -16.02 -15.24 -28.58
C LEU A 332 -16.46 -15.93 -29.87
N THR A 333 -16.28 -17.24 -29.94
CA THR A 333 -16.96 -18.07 -30.92
C THR A 333 -18.43 -18.27 -30.54
N GLU A 334 -19.27 -18.71 -31.47
CA GLU A 334 -20.66 -19.07 -31.15
C GLU A 334 -20.72 -20.20 -30.11
N LEU A 335 -19.78 -21.16 -30.18
CA LEU A 335 -19.69 -22.26 -29.24
C LEU A 335 -19.29 -21.80 -27.84
N GLU A 336 -18.36 -20.87 -27.73
CA GLU A 336 -17.94 -20.28 -26.45
C GLU A 336 -19.08 -19.47 -25.81
N LEU A 337 -19.78 -18.63 -26.58
CA LEU A 337 -20.94 -17.90 -26.06
C LEU A 337 -22.06 -18.86 -25.61
N ALA A 338 -22.33 -19.91 -26.38
CA ALA A 338 -23.30 -20.94 -26.02
C ALA A 338 -22.89 -21.71 -24.76
N TRP A 339 -21.59 -21.94 -24.56
CA TRP A 339 -21.05 -22.56 -23.35
C TRP A 339 -21.33 -21.69 -22.12
N TYR A 340 -21.04 -20.39 -22.19
CA TYR A 340 -21.36 -19.47 -21.09
C TYR A 340 -22.85 -19.42 -20.78
N LYS A 341 -23.72 -19.38 -21.80
CA LYS A 341 -25.18 -19.41 -21.59
C LYS A 341 -25.64 -20.66 -20.84
N LYS A 342 -25.06 -21.83 -21.15
CA LYS A 342 -25.35 -23.07 -20.40
C LYS A 342 -24.87 -22.98 -18.94
N LEU A 343 -23.72 -22.36 -18.70
CA LEU A 343 -23.17 -22.22 -17.35
C LEU A 343 -24.04 -21.29 -16.48
N VAL A 344 -24.61 -20.23 -17.05
CA VAL A 344 -25.61 -19.37 -16.38
C VAL A 344 -26.82 -20.19 -15.90
N GLU A 345 -27.26 -21.18 -16.67
CA GLU A 345 -28.41 -22.04 -16.31
C GLU A 345 -28.11 -22.93 -15.10
N LEU A 346 -26.84 -23.34 -14.90
CA LEU A 346 -26.42 -24.17 -13.77
C LEU A 346 -26.43 -23.42 -12.44
N LYS A 347 -26.22 -22.09 -12.45
CA LYS A 347 -26.18 -21.21 -11.27
C LYS A 347 -25.18 -21.65 -10.18
N GLU A 348 -24.17 -22.40 -10.57
CA GLU A 348 -23.09 -22.81 -9.67
C GLU A 348 -22.09 -21.65 -9.52
N PRO A 349 -21.66 -21.33 -8.29
CA PRO A 349 -20.65 -20.31 -8.08
C PRO A 349 -19.27 -20.80 -8.51
N LEU A 350 -18.50 -19.89 -9.10
CA LEU A 350 -17.07 -20.04 -9.39
C LEU A 350 -16.24 -19.18 -8.40
N GLY A 351 -14.99 -18.89 -8.75
CA GLY A 351 -14.06 -18.12 -7.92
C GLY A 351 -13.42 -18.93 -6.81
N ASN A 352 -12.53 -18.29 -6.05
CA ASN A 352 -11.78 -18.94 -4.98
C ASN A 352 -12.55 -18.93 -3.66
N GLN A 353 -13.28 -20.02 -3.39
CA GLN A 353 -14.08 -20.16 -2.17
C GLN A 353 -13.26 -20.12 -0.87
N ASN A 354 -11.97 -20.48 -0.92
CA ASN A 354 -11.09 -20.40 0.26
C ASN A 354 -10.82 -18.94 0.67
N ASP A 355 -10.89 -18.03 -0.30
CA ASP A 355 -10.74 -16.59 -0.10
C ASP A 355 -12.09 -15.88 0.03
N SER A 356 -13.16 -16.63 0.31
CA SER A 356 -14.55 -16.18 0.44
C SER A 356 -15.17 -15.58 -0.84
N GLU A 357 -14.46 -15.67 -1.96
CA GLU A 357 -14.91 -15.19 -3.27
C GLU A 357 -15.91 -16.16 -3.89
N ARG A 358 -17.01 -15.60 -4.42
CA ARG A 358 -18.09 -16.36 -5.07
C ARG A 358 -18.64 -15.58 -6.24
N THR A 359 -18.25 -15.98 -7.43
CA THR A 359 -18.62 -15.32 -8.68
C THR A 359 -19.73 -16.09 -9.39
N TYR A 360 -20.65 -15.34 -10.01
CA TYR A 360 -21.73 -15.89 -10.82
C TYR A 360 -21.66 -15.29 -12.22
N ILE A 361 -21.64 -16.13 -13.24
CA ILE A 361 -21.59 -15.65 -14.62
C ILE A 361 -22.95 -15.10 -15.02
N GLU A 362 -22.93 -14.00 -15.77
CA GLU A 362 -24.09 -13.49 -16.50
C GLU A 362 -23.73 -13.31 -17.99
N VAL A 363 -24.68 -13.60 -18.87
CA VAL A 363 -24.55 -13.27 -20.30
C VAL A 363 -25.64 -12.27 -20.63
N LYS A 364 -25.25 -11.01 -20.90
CA LYS A 364 -26.16 -9.89 -21.13
C LYS A 364 -25.86 -9.26 -22.48
N THR A 365 -26.89 -8.77 -23.15
CA THR A 365 -26.72 -7.91 -24.31
C THR A 365 -26.28 -6.51 -23.87
N LEU A 366 -25.57 -5.77 -24.73
CA LEU A 366 -25.25 -4.37 -24.47
C LEU A 366 -26.52 -3.54 -24.16
N LYS A 367 -27.64 -3.86 -24.82
CA LYS A 367 -28.95 -3.25 -24.56
C LYS A 367 -29.38 -3.43 -23.11
N GLU A 368 -29.33 -4.65 -22.59
CA GLU A 368 -29.71 -4.97 -21.21
C GLU A 368 -28.81 -4.25 -20.22
N ILE A 369 -27.48 -4.27 -20.42
CA ILE A 369 -26.52 -3.57 -19.56
C ILE A 369 -26.87 -2.08 -19.44
N LEU A 370 -27.22 -1.43 -20.55
CA LEU A 370 -27.60 -0.02 -20.59
C LEU A 370 -28.98 0.24 -19.97
N SER A 371 -29.99 -0.57 -20.29
CA SER A 371 -31.37 -0.33 -19.84
C SER A 371 -31.57 -0.68 -18.38
N GLU A 372 -30.91 -1.72 -17.89
CA GLU A 372 -30.99 -2.20 -16.51
C GLU A 372 -29.95 -1.52 -15.58
N LYS A 373 -29.00 -0.77 -16.14
CA LYS A 373 -27.91 -0.10 -15.41
C LYS A 373 -27.10 -1.08 -14.54
N LEU A 374 -26.77 -2.25 -15.11
CA LEU A 374 -26.11 -3.35 -14.38
C LEU A 374 -24.69 -2.97 -13.95
N ALA A 375 -23.93 -2.39 -14.88
CA ALA A 375 -22.52 -2.07 -14.70
C ALA A 375 -22.33 -0.63 -14.18
N ASP A 376 -21.27 -0.43 -13.39
CA ASP A 376 -20.82 0.91 -13.04
C ASP A 376 -20.22 1.67 -14.25
N TRP A 377 -19.95 2.96 -14.07
CA TRP A 377 -19.43 3.79 -15.17
C TRP A 377 -18.06 3.32 -15.69
N SER A 378 -17.23 2.74 -14.83
CA SER A 378 -15.90 2.26 -15.19
C SER A 378 -16.00 1.03 -16.07
N THR A 379 -16.77 0.04 -15.64
CA THR A 379 -17.09 -1.19 -16.37
C THR A 379 -17.77 -0.88 -17.70
N LEU A 380 -18.80 -0.01 -17.68
CA LEU A 380 -19.47 0.42 -18.91
C LEU A 380 -18.50 1.13 -19.85
N GLY A 381 -17.64 2.02 -19.34
CA GLY A 381 -16.62 2.70 -20.13
C GLY A 381 -15.65 1.74 -20.81
N MET A 382 -15.21 0.69 -20.10
CA MET A 382 -14.36 -0.36 -20.65
C MET A 382 -15.06 -1.15 -21.76
N ILE A 383 -16.32 -1.54 -21.56
CA ILE A 383 -17.14 -2.21 -22.59
C ILE A 383 -17.24 -1.31 -23.83
N MET A 384 -17.58 -0.04 -23.65
CA MET A 384 -17.75 0.91 -24.76
C MET A 384 -16.44 1.17 -25.49
N GLN A 385 -15.29 1.22 -24.81
CA GLN A 385 -13.97 1.33 -25.44
C GLN A 385 -13.75 0.17 -26.42
N VAL A 386 -13.95 -1.08 -25.98
CA VAL A 386 -13.77 -2.28 -26.82
C VAL A 386 -14.73 -2.26 -28.01
N ILE A 387 -16.00 -1.94 -27.79
CA ILE A 387 -17.01 -1.94 -28.85
C ILE A 387 -16.75 -0.82 -29.87
N SER A 388 -16.23 0.33 -29.45
CA SER A 388 -15.95 1.46 -30.36
C SER A 388 -14.77 1.20 -31.31
N GLU A 389 -13.86 0.29 -30.94
CA GLU A 389 -12.66 -0.03 -31.72
C GLU A 389 -12.85 -1.19 -32.71
N ASN A 390 -14.02 -1.83 -32.73
CA ASN A 390 -14.28 -3.05 -33.53
C ASN A 390 -15.61 -2.97 -34.28
#